data_AF-A0A1G9J2C4-F1
#
_entry.id   AF-A0A1G9J2C4-F1
#
_cell.length_a   1.000
_cell.length_b   1.000
_cell.length_c   1.000
_cell.angle_alpha   90.00
_cell.angle_beta   90.00
_cell.angle_gamma   90.00
#
_symmetry.space_group_name_H-M   'P 1'
#
loop_
_entity.id
_entity.type
_entity.pdbx_description
1 polymer ?
#
loop_
_entity_poly.entity_id
_entity_poly.type
_entity_poly.pdbx_seq_one_letter_code
_entity_poly.pdbx_strand_id
1 'polypeptide(L)' 'MQQAWLEHDVAQCGYCQPGQIMAAADLVRRVSAEGRTLTDADLDTIRNICRCGTYPRIRQAIADGAARMP' A
#
# COMPACT_ATOMS: atom_id res chain seq x y z
N MET A 1 5.33 5.48 3.00
CA MET A 1 4.78 4.11 2.99
C MET A 1 5.01 3.35 4.30
N GLN A 2 6.26 3.05 4.71
CA GLN A 2 6.52 2.26 5.93
C GLN A 2 5.90 2.87 7.22
N GLN A 3 5.99 4.19 7.38
CA GLN A 3 5.40 4.88 8.53
C GLN A 3 3.87 4.66 8.61
N ALA A 4 3.15 4.74 7.49
CA ALA A 4 1.72 4.44 7.45
C ALA A 4 1.44 2.95 7.76
N TRP A 5 2.32 2.03 7.35
CA TRP A 5 2.22 0.61 7.69
C TRP A 5 2.25 0.36 9.20
N LEU A 6 3.05 1.13 9.93
CA LEU A 6 3.15 1.08 11.39
C LEU A 6 1.90 1.69 12.05
N GLU A 7 1.47 2.86 11.59
CA GLU A 7 0.31 3.57 12.13
C GLU A 7 -0.99 2.78 11.99
N HIS A 8 -1.14 2.03 10.90
CA HIS A 8 -2.31 1.21 10.62
C HIS A 8 -2.20 -0.24 11.13
N ASP A 9 -1.15 -0.59 11.88
CA ASP A 9 -0.92 -1.94 12.41
C ASP A 9 -1.13 -3.03 11.33
N VAL A 10 -0.50 -2.85 10.17
CA VAL A 10 -0.78 -3.70 8.99
C VAL A 10 -0.17 -5.10 9.14
N ALA A 11 1.00 -5.17 9.78
CA ALA A 11 1.80 -6.38 9.85
C ALA A 11 1.30 -7.33 10.95
N GLN A 12 0.88 -8.54 10.57
CA GLN A 12 0.74 -9.66 11.51
C GLN A 12 1.99 -10.54 11.47
N CYS A 13 2.02 -11.59 10.63
CA CYS A 13 3.18 -12.49 10.53
C CYS A 13 4.43 -11.84 9.89
N GLY A 14 4.32 -10.61 9.36
CA GLY A 14 5.43 -9.89 8.73
C GLY A 14 5.86 -10.39 7.33
N TYR A 15 5.52 -11.63 6.95
CA TYR A 15 6.10 -12.27 5.76
C TYR A 15 5.87 -11.53 4.44
N CYS A 16 4.62 -11.12 4.17
CA CYS A 16 4.29 -10.45 2.90
C CYS A 16 4.63 -8.95 2.90
N GLN A 17 4.96 -8.37 4.05
CA GLN A 17 4.97 -6.92 4.24
C GLN A 17 6.03 -6.18 3.41
N PRO A 18 7.28 -6.67 3.29
CA PRO A 18 8.26 -6.02 2.42
C PRO A 18 7.80 -5.93 0.97
N GLY A 19 7.24 -7.02 0.43
CA GLY A 19 6.71 -7.05 -0.93
C GLY A 19 5.51 -6.12 -1.12
N GLN A 20 4.58 -6.09 -0.16
CA GLN A 20 3.43 -5.19 -0.19
C GLN A 20 3.85 -3.72 -0.18
N ILE A 21 4.79 -3.35 0.71
CA ILE A 21 5.28 -1.97 0.84
C ILE A 21 5.94 -1.50 -0.45
N MET A 22 6.78 -2.33 -1.06
CA MET A 22 7.46 -1.99 -2.32
C MET A 22 6.47 -1.84 -3.48
N ALA A 23 5.53 -2.78 -3.63
CA ALA A 23 4.50 -2.70 -4.67
C ALA A 23 3.59 -1.47 -4.50
N ALA A 24 3.19 -1.17 -3.27
CA ALA A 24 2.41 0.02 -2.95
C ALA A 24 3.17 1.33 -3.26
N ALA A 25 4.44 1.42 -2.86
CA ALA A 25 5.24 2.61 -3.12
C ALA A 25 5.45 2.86 -4.61
N ASP A 26 5.68 1.80 -5.39
CA ASP A 26 5.80 1.83 -6.84
C ASP A 26 4.49 2.21 -7.54
N LEU A 27 3.35 1.63 -7.11
CA LEU A 27 2.02 2.00 -7.60
C LEU A 27 1.73 3.49 -7.40
N VAL A 28 1.94 4.01 -6.19
CA VAL A 28 1.69 5.42 -5.85
C VAL A 28 2.55 6.34 -6.71
N ARG A 29 3.83 6.01 -6.93
CA ARG A 29 4.73 6.79 -7.79
C ARG A 29 4.26 6.83 -9.24
N ARG A 30 3.83 5.70 -9.81
CA ARG A 30 3.31 5.65 -11.18
C ARG A 30 2.05 6.49 -11.35
N VAL A 31 1.10 6.32 -10.44
CA VAL A 31 -0.17 7.07 -10.45
C VAL A 31 0.09 8.59 -10.33
N SER A 32 1.01 8.99 -9.45
CA SER A 32 1.42 10.38 -9.28
C SER A 32 2.11 10.94 -10.54
N ALA A 33 3.00 10.16 -11.16
CA ALA A 33 3.68 10.54 -12.41
C ALA A 33 2.70 10.71 -13.59
N GLU A 34 1.56 10.03 -13.57
CA GLU A 34 0.45 10.21 -14.52
C GLU A 34 -0.43 11.44 -14.20
N GLY A 35 -0.18 12.15 -13.09
CA GLY A 35 -1.00 13.27 -12.63
C GLY A 35 -2.40 12.86 -12.15
N ARG A 36 -2.59 11.58 -11.78
CA ARG A 36 -3.88 11.05 -11.34
C ARG A 36 -3.94 10.90 -9.83
N THR A 37 -5.16 10.85 -9.31
CA THR A 37 -5.42 10.43 -7.93
C THR A 37 -5.52 8.90 -7.86
N LEU A 38 -4.97 8.31 -6.80
CA LEU A 38 -5.06 6.88 -6.53
C LEU A 38 -6.52 6.44 -6.31
N THR A 39 -6.92 5.35 -6.95
CA THR A 39 -8.27 4.76 -6.85
C THR A 39 -8.23 3.34 -6.30
N ASP A 40 -9.38 2.82 -5.86
CA ASP A 40 -9.47 1.41 -5.45
C ASP A 40 -9.13 0.43 -6.57
N ALA A 41 -9.43 0.78 -7.84
CA ALA A 41 -9.08 -0.03 -8.99
C ALA A 41 -7.56 -0.12 -9.19
N ASP A 42 -6.81 0.94 -8.85
CA ASP A 42 -5.35 0.90 -8.85
C ASP A 42 -4.84 -0.08 -7.77
N LEU A 43 -5.46 -0.08 -6.58
CA LEU A 43 -5.10 -0.98 -5.47
C LEU A 43 -5.34 -2.46 -5.81
N ASP A 44 -6.38 -2.77 -6.60
CA ASP A 44 -6.70 -4.13 -7.06
C ASP A 44 -5.65 -4.72 -8.01
N THR A 45 -4.72 -3.90 -8.50
CA THR A 45 -3.58 -4.36 -9.31
C THR A 45 -2.45 -4.97 -8.47
N ILE A 46 -2.44 -4.76 -7.14
CA ILE A 46 -1.42 -5.31 -6.26
C ILE A 46 -1.60 -6.83 -6.14
N ARG A 47 -0.61 -7.59 -6.64
CA ARG A 47 -0.66 -9.07 -6.69
C ARG A 47 -0.06 -9.76 -5.48
N ASN A 48 0.44 -9.01 -4.50
CA ASN A 48 1.01 -9.55 -3.29
C ASN A 48 -0.09 -10.18 -2.42
N ILE A 49 0.04 -11.47 -2.14
CA ILE A 49 -0.92 -12.18 -1.28
C ILE A 49 -0.56 -11.95 0.19
N CYS A 50 -1.57 -11.60 0.99
CA CYS A 50 -1.51 -11.58 2.45
C CYS A 50 -2.34 -12.73 3.02
N ARG A 51 -1.67 -13.76 3.56
CA ARG A 51 -2.38 -14.90 4.17
C ARG A 51 -3.01 -14.56 5.53
N CYS A 52 -2.48 -13.55 6.21
CA CYS A 52 -3.06 -13.00 7.44
C CYS A 52 -4.37 -12.24 7.22
N GLY A 53 -4.69 -11.87 5.97
CA GLY A 53 -5.96 -11.21 5.64
C GLY A 53 -6.05 -9.73 6.03
N THR A 54 -4.92 -9.01 6.18
CA THR A 54 -4.93 -7.58 6.58
C THR A 54 -5.20 -6.60 5.42
N TYR A 55 -5.85 -7.04 4.34
CA TYR A 55 -6.11 -6.22 3.15
C TYR A 55 -6.80 -4.88 3.41
N PRO A 56 -7.82 -4.78 4.31
CA PRO A 56 -8.41 -3.47 4.63
C PRO A 56 -7.39 -2.48 5.22
N ARG A 57 -6.51 -2.95 6.12
CA ARG A 57 -5.45 -2.14 6.73
C ARG A 57 -4.37 -1.77 5.71
N ILE A 58 -4.02 -2.70 4.81
CA ILE A 58 -3.12 -2.43 3.69
C ILE A 58 -3.68 -1.27 2.85
N ARG A 59 -4.94 -1.33 2.43
CA ARG A 59 -5.56 -0.26 1.63
C ARG A 59 -5.54 1.09 2.34
N GLN A 60 -5.89 1.13 3.63
CA GLN A 60 -5.84 2.34 4.45
C GLN A 60 -4.41 2.91 4.54
N ALA A 61 -3.42 2.06 4.81
CA ALA A 61 -2.02 2.48 4.88
C ALA A 61 -1.47 3.00 3.54
N ILE A 62 -1.93 2.45 2.41
CA ILE A 62 -1.53 2.95 1.08
C ILE A 62 -2.15 4.32 0.83
N ALA A 63 -3.43 4.52 1.12
CA ALA A 63 -4.10 5.81 0.94
C ALA A 63 -3.42 6.92 1.77
N ASP A 64 -3.19 6.66 3.06
CA ASP A 64 -2.49 7.60 3.94
C ASP A 64 -1.03 7.79 3.56
N GLY A 65 -0.36 6.71 3.12
CA GLY A 65 1.01 6.73 2.64
C GLY A 65 1.16 7.59 1.38
N ALA A 66 0.19 7.54 0.47
CA ALA A 66 0.19 8.30 -0.77
C ALA A 66 0.12 9.82 -0.52
N ALA A 67 -0.69 10.25 0.45
CA ALA A 67 -0.80 11.67 0.83
C ALA A 67 0.51 12.28 1.38
N ARG A 68 1.47 11.45 1.77
CA ARG A 68 2.75 11.87 2.38
C ARG A 68 3.97 11.61 1.49
N MET A 69 3.76 10.96 0.35
CA MET A 69 4.84 10.65 -0.58
C MET A 69 5.01 11.78 -1.59
N PRO A 70 6.26 12.23 -1.84
CA PRO A 70 6.56 13.26 -2.82
C PRO A 70 6.35 12.77 -4.26
#